data_AF-T1B0E3-F1
#
_entry.id   AF-T1B0E3-F1
#
_cell.length_a   1.000
_cell.length_b   1.000
_cell.length_c   1.000
_cell.angle_alpha   90.00
_cell.angle_beta   90.00
_cell.angle_gamma   90.00
#
_symmetry.space_group_name_H-M   'P 1'
#
loop_
_entity.id
_entity.type
_entity.pdbx_description
1 polymer ?
#
loop_
_entity_poly.entity_id
_entity_poly.type
_entity_poly.pdbx_seq_one_letter_code
_entity_poly.pdbx_strand_id
1 'polypeptide(L)'
;MNRAHAYKAAVDANQAQGEDADASVTMGLYSYPVLMAADILMFGAQRVPVGRDQVQHIEMARDIAQRFNHLYGAGGELLTLPAAVVDEDVATLPGLDGRKMSKSYDNTIPLFAGGPRALKDAIARIVTDSRAPGEPKDPDGNALLPICRAFAT
;
A
#
# COMPACT_ATOMS: atom_id res chain seq x y z
N MET A 1 6.46 -2.34 -19.52
CA MET A 1 5.60 -1.36 -18.85
C MET A 1 4.11 -1.62 -19.09
N ASN A 2 3.66 -2.05 -20.28
CA ASN A 2 2.25 -2.43 -20.55
C ASN A 2 1.58 -3.41 -19.56
N ARG A 3 2.37 -4.18 -18.79
CA ARG A 3 1.88 -5.14 -17.79
C ARG A 3 1.79 -4.58 -16.37
N ALA A 4 2.26 -3.35 -16.13
CA ALA A 4 2.23 -2.71 -14.82
C ALA A 4 0.78 -2.51 -14.36
N HIS A 5 0.50 -2.85 -13.10
CA HIS A 5 -0.87 -2.86 -12.56
C HIS A 5 -1.56 -1.51 -12.67
N ALA A 6 -0.86 -0.41 -12.38
CA ALA A 6 -1.43 0.94 -12.45
C ALA A 6 -1.83 1.34 -13.87
N TYR A 7 -0.99 1.04 -14.87
CA TYR A 7 -1.33 1.31 -16.27
C TYR A 7 -2.53 0.47 -16.72
N LYS A 8 -2.51 -0.83 -16.43
CA LYS A 8 -3.63 -1.73 -16.75
C LYS A 8 -4.94 -1.27 -16.12
N ALA A 9 -4.92 -0.88 -14.85
CA ALA A 9 -6.11 -0.40 -14.16
C ALA A 9 -6.70 0.87 -14.81
N ALA A 10 -5.84 1.77 -15.31
CA ALA A 10 -6.30 2.95 -16.04
C ALA A 10 -6.92 2.58 -17.40
N VAL A 11 -6.26 1.68 -18.15
CA VAL A 11 -6.79 1.17 -19.43
C VAL A 11 -8.14 0.47 -19.23
N ASP A 12 -8.25 -0.41 -18.23
CA ASP A 12 -9.49 -1.14 -17.92
C ASP A 12 -10.62 -0.16 -17.55
N ALA A 13 -10.32 0.91 -16.79
CA ALA A 13 -11.28 1.94 -16.41
C ALA A 13 -11.77 2.77 -17.61
N ASN A 14 -10.88 3.11 -18.54
CA ASN A 14 -11.22 3.85 -19.76
C ASN A 14 -12.09 3.00 -20.70
N GLN A 15 -11.72 1.73 -20.89
CA GLN A 15 -12.48 0.78 -21.71
C GLN A 15 -13.89 0.54 -21.15
N ALA A 16 -14.04 0.46 -19.83
CA ALA A 16 -15.35 0.34 -19.18
C ALA A 16 -16.26 1.56 -19.43
N GLN A 17 -15.67 2.72 -19.73
CA GLN A 17 -16.37 3.96 -20.06
C GLN A 17 -16.55 4.17 -21.58
N GLY A 18 -16.03 3.25 -22.41
CA GLY A 18 -16.06 3.36 -23.87
C GLY A 18 -15.11 4.42 -24.43
N GLU A 19 -14.10 4.83 -23.66
CA GLU A 19 -13.08 5.78 -24.08
C GLU A 19 -11.87 5.10 -24.75
N ASP A 20 -10.98 5.89 -25.33
CA ASP A 20 -9.68 5.41 -25.82
C ASP A 20 -8.86 4.80 -24.67
N ALA A 21 -8.14 3.71 -24.94
CA ALA A 21 -7.40 2.98 -23.91
C ALA A 21 -6.41 3.87 -23.14
N ASP A 22 -5.75 4.79 -23.83
CA ASP A 22 -4.76 5.70 -23.24
C ASP A 22 -5.35 7.09 -22.92
N ALA A 23 -6.69 7.24 -22.93
CA ALA A 23 -7.36 8.48 -22.54
C ALA A 23 -6.89 8.94 -21.14
N SER A 24 -6.40 10.17 -21.05
CA SER A 24 -5.85 10.75 -19.82
C SER A 24 -4.71 9.96 -19.14
N VAL A 25 -4.11 8.97 -19.82
CA VAL A 25 -2.94 8.25 -19.33
C VAL A 25 -1.69 9.08 -19.64
N THR A 26 -1.03 9.57 -18.59
CA THR A 26 0.21 10.31 -18.74
C THR A 26 1.42 9.37 -18.80
N MET A 27 2.50 9.83 -19.45
CA MET A 27 3.78 9.13 -19.41
C MET A 27 4.34 8.97 -17.99
N GLY A 28 3.95 9.85 -17.06
CA GLY A 28 4.25 9.71 -15.64
C GLY A 28 3.63 8.44 -15.06
N LEU A 29 2.33 8.22 -15.25
CA LEU A 29 1.66 6.98 -14.82
C LEU A 29 2.24 5.73 -15.50
N TYR A 30 2.59 5.83 -16.78
CA TYR A 30 3.14 4.70 -17.54
C TYR A 30 4.58 4.34 -17.11
N SER A 31 5.38 5.33 -16.72
CA SER A 31 6.84 5.17 -16.54
C SER A 31 7.29 5.24 -15.08
N TYR A 32 6.44 5.61 -14.12
CA TYR A 32 6.85 5.69 -12.71
C TYR A 32 7.48 4.41 -12.16
N PRO A 33 7.13 3.17 -12.59
CA PRO A 33 7.82 1.99 -12.08
C PRO A 33 9.30 1.94 -12.46
N VAL A 34 9.67 2.58 -13.57
CA VAL A 34 11.08 2.74 -13.98
C VAL A 34 11.80 3.72 -13.07
N LEU A 35 11.16 4.84 -12.71
CA LEU A 35 11.71 5.79 -11.74
C LEU A 35 11.90 5.13 -10.38
N MET A 36 10.89 4.40 -9.90
CA MET A 36 10.97 3.64 -8.65
C MET A 36 12.09 2.57 -8.68
N ALA A 37 12.27 1.88 -9.81
CA ALA A 37 13.39 0.97 -9.98
C ALA A 37 14.74 1.70 -9.89
N ALA A 38 14.88 2.89 -10.49
CA ALA A 38 16.09 3.69 -10.37
C ALA A 38 16.37 4.06 -8.90
N ASP A 39 15.35 4.47 -8.15
CA ASP A 39 15.46 4.80 -6.73
C ASP A 39 15.97 3.60 -5.91
N ILE A 40 15.50 2.38 -6.20
CA ILE A 40 15.94 1.16 -5.51
C ILE A 40 17.38 0.79 -5.89
N LEU A 41 17.67 0.77 -7.20
CA LEU A 41 18.91 0.22 -7.73
C LEU A 41 20.11 1.14 -7.53
N MET A 42 19.90 2.45 -7.52
CA MET A 42 20.97 3.44 -7.31
C MET A 42 21.64 3.29 -5.94
N PHE A 43 20.88 2.89 -4.91
CA PHE A 43 21.42 2.63 -3.57
C PHE A 43 21.81 1.17 -3.34
N GLY A 44 21.65 0.29 -4.33
CA GLY A 44 22.00 -1.12 -4.22
C GLY A 44 21.21 -1.86 -3.13
N ALA A 45 19.92 -1.55 -2.94
CA ALA A 45 19.13 -2.16 -1.89
C ALA A 45 18.92 -3.68 -2.13
N GLN A 46 19.29 -4.53 -1.17
CA GLN A 46 19.07 -5.98 -1.26
C GLN A 46 17.65 -6.37 -0.84
N ARG A 47 17.07 -5.65 0.11
CA ARG A 47 15.76 -5.95 0.71
C ARG A 47 14.93 -4.68 0.77
N VAL A 48 13.72 -4.72 0.25
CA VAL A 48 12.82 -3.57 0.19
C VAL A 48 11.51 -3.93 0.88
N PRO A 49 11.22 -3.39 2.09
CA PRO A 49 9.95 -3.57 2.76
C PRO A 49 8.81 -2.96 1.94
N VAL A 50 7.82 -3.77 1.59
CA VAL A 50 6.69 -3.34 0.76
C VAL A 50 5.40 -4.04 1.18
N GLY A 51 4.27 -3.40 0.90
CA GLY A 51 2.95 -4.06 0.96
C GLY A 51 2.83 -5.14 -0.11
N ARG A 52 1.92 -6.12 0.11
CA ARG A 52 1.65 -7.21 -0.85
C ARG A 52 1.27 -6.71 -2.24
N ASP A 53 0.57 -5.58 -2.31
CA ASP A 53 0.13 -4.91 -3.54
C ASP A 53 1.28 -4.26 -4.34
N GLN A 54 2.43 -4.03 -3.71
CA GLN A 54 3.59 -3.36 -4.32
C GLN A 54 4.71 -4.34 -4.72
N VAL A 55 4.52 -5.65 -4.54
CA VAL A 55 5.51 -6.69 -4.90
C VAL A 55 5.89 -6.60 -6.38
N GLN A 56 4.93 -6.30 -7.26
CA GLN A 56 5.18 -6.14 -8.70
C GLN A 56 6.23 -5.05 -9.00
N HIS A 57 6.29 -3.98 -8.20
CA HIS A 57 7.31 -2.94 -8.39
C HIS A 57 8.72 -3.46 -8.14
N ILE A 58 8.88 -4.32 -7.14
CA ILE A 58 10.17 -4.93 -6.82
C ILE A 58 10.55 -5.96 -7.89
N GLU A 59 9.60 -6.73 -8.42
CA GLU A 59 9.81 -7.62 -9.56
C GLU A 59 10.27 -6.85 -10.80
N MET A 60 9.62 -5.73 -11.12
CA MET A 60 10.03 -4.87 -12.24
C MET A 60 11.43 -4.29 -12.04
N ALA A 61 11.78 -3.84 -10.82
CA ALA A 61 13.13 -3.37 -10.51
C ALA A 61 14.16 -4.49 -10.66
N ARG A 62 13.83 -5.71 -10.24
CA ARG A 62 14.68 -6.89 -10.38
C ARG A 62 14.90 -7.26 -11.85
N ASP A 63 13.86 -7.27 -12.68
CA ASP A 63 13.96 -7.52 -14.12
C ASP A 63 14.82 -6.48 -14.83
N ILE A 64 14.65 -5.20 -14.48
CA ILE A 64 15.46 -4.09 -15.01
C ILE A 64 16.94 -4.29 -14.64
N ALA A 65 17.22 -4.61 -13.37
CA ALA A 65 18.58 -4.86 -12.89
C ALA A 65 19.24 -6.05 -13.58
N GLN A 66 18.52 -7.17 -13.73
CA GLN A 66 19.00 -8.34 -14.45
C GLN A 66 19.35 -8.01 -15.90
N ARG A 67 18.47 -7.28 -16.59
CA ARG A 67 18.70 -6.85 -17.97
C ARG A 67 19.91 -5.92 -18.08
N PHE A 68 20.07 -4.99 -17.15
CA PHE A 68 21.22 -4.09 -17.11
C PHE A 68 22.53 -4.86 -16.88
N ASN A 69 22.56 -5.77 -15.89
CA ASN A 69 23.72 -6.61 -15.61
C ASN A 69 24.09 -7.49 -16.81
N HIS A 70 23.10 -8.05 -17.50
CA HIS A 70 23.36 -8.83 -18.71
C HIS A 70 23.99 -8.00 -19.84
N LEU A 71 23.48 -6.79 -20.08
CA LEU A 71 23.94 -5.93 -21.18
C LEU A 71 25.28 -5.26 -20.89
N TYR A 72 25.53 -4.88 -19.64
CA TYR A 72 26.65 -3.99 -19.28
C TYR A 72 27.60 -4.57 -18.24
N GLY A 73 27.26 -5.71 -17.61
CA GLY A 73 28.02 -6.24 -16.47
C GLY A 73 29.34 -6.91 -16.81
N ALA A 74 29.62 -7.20 -18.09
CA ALA A 74 30.87 -7.82 -18.56
C ALA A 74 31.29 -9.07 -17.76
N GLY A 75 30.32 -9.88 -17.31
CA GLY A 75 30.55 -11.09 -16.50
C GLY A 75 30.45 -10.88 -14.98
N GLY A 76 30.23 -9.65 -14.52
CA GLY A 76 29.93 -9.30 -13.12
C GLY A 76 28.52 -8.72 -12.93
N GLU A 77 28.14 -8.56 -11.66
CA GLU A 77 26.89 -7.89 -11.28
C GLU A 77 27.18 -6.43 -10.90
N LEU A 78 26.64 -5.48 -11.68
CA LEU A 78 26.78 -4.04 -11.41
C LEU A 78 25.66 -3.51 -10.51
N LEU A 79 24.45 -4.01 -10.71
CA LEU A 79 23.26 -3.66 -9.93
C LEU A 79 22.85 -4.82 -9.05
N THR A 80 22.58 -4.53 -7.77
CA THR A 80 22.04 -5.51 -6.83
C THR A 80 20.60 -5.86 -7.22
N LEU A 81 20.26 -7.15 -7.17
CA LEU A 81 18.89 -7.61 -7.41
C LEU A 81 18.06 -7.49 -6.13
N PRO A 82 17.10 -6.55 -6.03
CA PRO A 82 16.31 -6.37 -4.82
C PRO A 82 15.38 -7.57 -4.59
N ALA A 83 15.01 -7.79 -3.33
CA ALA A 83 13.98 -8.73 -2.89
C ALA A 83 12.91 -7.99 -2.08
N ALA A 84 11.64 -8.30 -2.36
CA ALA A 84 10.53 -7.78 -1.58
C ALA A 84 10.54 -8.40 -0.19
N VAL A 85 10.36 -7.57 0.84
CA VAL A 85 10.09 -8.04 2.19
C VAL A 85 8.66 -7.65 2.50
N VAL A 86 7.79 -8.66 2.54
CA VAL A 86 6.40 -8.48 2.95
C VAL A 86 6.33 -8.91 4.40
N ASP A 87 5.87 -8.01 5.25
CA ASP A 87 5.54 -8.34 6.63
C ASP A 87 4.14 -8.98 6.64
N GLU A 88 4.05 -10.22 7.14
CA GLU A 88 2.79 -10.95 7.23
C GLU A 88 1.90 -10.41 8.36
N ASP A 89 2.53 -9.76 9.37
CA ASP A 89 1.88 -9.26 10.58
C ASP A 89 1.44 -7.80 10.46
N VAL A 90 1.79 -7.11 9.37
CA VAL A 90 1.24 -5.78 9.07
C VAL A 90 -0.22 -5.94 8.64
N ALA A 91 -1.07 -6.09 9.65
CA ALA A 91 -2.51 -6.08 9.48
C ALA A 91 -2.93 -4.72 8.91
N THR A 92 -3.75 -4.77 7.86
CA THR A 92 -4.47 -3.57 7.42
C THR A 92 -5.35 -3.12 8.57
N LEU A 93 -5.05 -1.96 9.15
CA LEU A 93 -5.84 -1.42 10.24
C LEU A 93 -7.26 -1.10 9.77
N PRO A 94 -8.30 -1.54 10.50
CA PRO A 94 -9.65 -1.07 10.22
C PRO A 94 -9.77 0.40 10.61
N GLY A 95 -10.58 1.13 9.84
CA GLY A 95 -10.96 2.49 10.13
C GLY A 95 -12.08 2.58 11.16
N LEU A 96 -12.56 3.80 11.39
CA LEU A 96 -13.64 4.11 12.35
C LEU A 96 -14.93 3.31 12.09
N ASP A 97 -15.13 2.83 10.87
CA ASP A 97 -16.33 2.14 10.40
C ASP A 97 -16.12 0.64 10.12
N GLY A 98 -14.97 0.08 10.47
CA GLY A 98 -14.62 -1.33 10.25
C GLY A 98 -14.10 -1.68 8.85
N ARG A 99 -14.19 -0.77 7.86
CA ARG A 99 -13.53 -0.96 6.56
C ARG A 99 -12.02 -0.71 6.68
N LYS A 100 -11.23 -1.01 5.65
CA LYS A 100 -9.81 -0.60 5.58
C LYS A 100 -9.69 0.90 5.90
N MET A 101 -8.81 1.26 6.84
CA MET A 101 -8.56 2.67 7.15
C MET A 101 -7.99 3.37 5.91
N SER A 102 -8.67 4.42 5.45
CA SER A 102 -8.30 5.20 4.27
C SER A 102 -8.76 6.64 4.39
N LYS A 103 -7.91 7.58 3.97
CA LYS A 103 -8.29 9.00 3.87
C LYS A 103 -9.50 9.21 2.96
N SER A 104 -9.61 8.43 1.87
CA SER A 104 -10.73 8.54 0.93
C SER A 104 -12.07 8.08 1.49
N TYR A 105 -12.06 7.29 2.57
CA TYR A 105 -13.27 6.84 3.25
C TYR A 105 -13.65 7.71 4.44
N ASP A 106 -12.84 8.75 4.74
CA ASP A 106 -13.00 9.61 5.92
C ASP A 106 -13.15 8.83 7.24
N ASN A 107 -12.47 7.69 7.33
CA ASN A 107 -12.57 6.75 8.45
C ASN A 107 -11.23 6.61 9.21
N THR A 108 -10.42 7.68 9.23
CA THR A 108 -9.06 7.65 9.81
C THR A 108 -9.01 8.19 11.24
N ILE A 109 -8.02 7.73 12.00
CA ILE A 109 -7.62 8.37 13.27
C ILE A 109 -6.35 9.20 12.98
N PRO A 110 -6.36 10.51 13.20
CA PRO A 110 -5.20 11.34 12.92
C PRO A 110 -4.06 11.07 13.91
N LEU A 111 -2.83 10.91 13.42
CA LEU A 111 -1.65 10.65 14.27
C LEU A 111 -1.27 11.86 15.14
N PHE A 112 -1.31 13.07 14.57
CA PHE A 112 -0.78 14.28 15.22
C PHE A 112 -1.74 15.47 15.25
N ALA A 113 -2.90 15.38 14.58
CA ALA A 113 -3.81 16.52 14.47
C ALA A 113 -4.71 16.66 15.72
N GLY A 114 -4.85 17.89 16.21
CA GLY A 114 -5.84 18.26 17.23
C GLY A 114 -5.57 17.80 18.67
N GLY A 115 -4.41 17.19 18.93
CA GLY A 115 -3.96 16.83 20.28
C GLY A 115 -4.82 15.77 20.98
N PRO A 116 -4.65 15.59 22.31
CA PRO A 116 -5.30 14.52 23.06
C PRO A 116 -6.84 14.54 22.99
N ARG A 117 -7.43 15.73 22.85
CA ARG A 117 -8.88 15.89 22.74
C ARG A 117 -9.39 15.35 21.39
N ALA A 118 -8.81 15.79 20.28
CA ALA A 118 -9.23 15.30 18.96
C ALA A 118 -8.99 13.81 18.80
N LEU A 119 -7.92 13.27 19.39
CA LEU A 119 -7.69 11.82 19.44
C LEU A 119 -8.83 11.09 20.17
N LYS A 120 -9.23 11.57 21.36
CA LYS A 120 -10.37 11.00 22.10
C LYS A 120 -11.66 11.09 21.31
N ASP A 121 -11.92 12.23 20.66
CA ASP A 121 -13.11 12.43 19.85
C ASP A 121 -13.13 11.49 18.62
N ALA A 122 -11.97 11.25 17.99
CA ALA A 122 -11.85 10.29 16.90
C ALA A 122 -12.07 8.84 17.37
N ILE A 123 -11.46 8.44 18.49
CA ILE A 123 -11.65 7.10 19.08
C ILE A 123 -13.13 6.88 19.46
N ALA A 124 -13.80 7.91 19.98
CA ALA A 124 -15.22 7.83 20.35
C ALA A 124 -16.16 7.63 19.15
N ARG A 125 -15.70 7.89 17.91
CA ARG A 125 -16.45 7.64 16.66
C ARG A 125 -16.33 6.21 16.16
N ILE A 126 -15.50 5.35 16.77
CA ILE A 126 -15.37 3.96 16.34
C ILE A 126 -16.72 3.26 16.50
N VAL A 127 -17.24 2.76 15.38
CA VAL A 127 -18.49 2.00 15.35
C VAL A 127 -18.26 0.67 16.06
N THR A 128 -19.11 0.39 17.06
CA THR A 128 -19.09 -0.86 17.84
C THR A 128 -20.39 -1.62 17.63
N ASP A 129 -21.28 -1.66 18.62
CA ASP A 129 -22.58 -2.30 18.56
C ASP A 129 -23.62 -1.51 19.39
N SER A 130 -24.89 -1.92 19.30
CA SER A 130 -25.99 -1.30 20.03
C SER A 130 -26.28 -1.96 21.38
N ARG A 131 -25.41 -2.87 21.86
CA ARG A 131 -25.63 -3.62 23.11
C ARG A 131 -25.43 -2.73 24.33
N ALA A 132 -26.28 -2.92 25.34
CA ALA A 132 -26.28 -2.10 26.55
C ALA A 132 -25.04 -2.41 27.43
N PRO A 133 -24.64 -1.48 28.33
CA PRO A 133 -23.65 -1.77 29.36
C PRO A 133 -24.08 -2.98 30.21
N GLY A 134 -23.18 -3.96 30.37
CA GLY A 134 -23.44 -5.21 31.10
C GLY A 134 -23.79 -6.41 30.21
N GLU A 135 -24.10 -6.18 28.94
CA GLU A 135 -24.31 -7.27 27.98
C GLU A 135 -22.98 -7.80 27.43
N PRO A 136 -22.82 -9.12 27.24
CA PRO A 136 -21.63 -9.69 26.64
C PRO A 136 -21.37 -9.15 25.23
N LYS A 137 -20.12 -8.74 24.96
CA LYS A 137 -19.68 -8.20 23.67
C LYS A 137 -18.68 -9.13 23.01
N ASP A 138 -18.82 -9.28 21.70
CA ASP A 138 -17.87 -10.04 20.87
C ASP A 138 -16.62 -9.18 20.64
N PRO A 139 -15.44 -9.59 21.14
CA PRO A 139 -14.22 -8.82 21.00
C PRO A 139 -13.76 -8.69 19.54
N ASP A 140 -14.08 -9.67 18.68
CA ASP A 140 -13.66 -9.67 17.28
C ASP A 140 -14.77 -9.15 16.34
N GLY A 141 -15.92 -8.74 16.90
CA GLY A 141 -17.10 -8.28 16.16
C GLY A 141 -17.05 -6.83 15.67
N ASN A 142 -16.03 -6.05 16.02
CA ASN A 142 -15.90 -4.65 15.58
C ASN A 142 -14.43 -4.17 15.54
N ALA A 143 -14.23 -2.95 15.04
CA ALA A 143 -12.90 -2.38 14.80
C ALA A 143 -12.13 -1.97 16.07
N LEU A 144 -12.81 -1.84 17.22
CA LEU A 144 -12.21 -1.26 18.42
C LEU A 144 -11.07 -2.11 18.96
N LEU A 145 -11.25 -3.42 19.08
CA LEU A 145 -10.20 -4.30 19.60
C LEU A 145 -9.02 -4.49 18.63
N PRO A 146 -9.21 -4.71 17.32
CA PRO A 146 -8.12 -4.70 16.36
C PRO A 146 -7.28 -3.41 16.41
N ILE A 147 -7.93 -2.25 16.49
CA ILE A 147 -7.23 -0.96 16.65
C ILE A 147 -6.48 -0.95 17.99
N CYS A 148 -7.11 -1.35 19.09
CA CYS A 148 -6.46 -1.38 20.41
C CYS A 148 -5.23 -2.30 20.44
N ARG A 149 -5.34 -3.53 19.91
CA ARG A 149 -4.24 -4.51 19.82
C ARG A 149 -3.02 -3.97 19.06
N ALA A 150 -3.23 -3.10 18.08
CA ALA A 150 -2.14 -2.49 17.33
C ALA A 150 -1.27 -1.50 18.14
N PHE A 151 -1.77 -1.03 19.29
CA PHE A 151 -1.08 -0.05 20.14
C PHE A 151 -0.90 -0.50 21.60
N ALA A 152 -1.54 -1.59 22.00
CA ALA A 152 -1.40 -2.19 23.32
C ALA A 152 -0.48 -3.41 23.23
N THR A 153 0.82 -3.19 23.48
CA THR A 153 1.83 -4.23 23.71
C THR A 153 1.89 -4.62 25.19
#